data_AF-A0A851SWI4-F1
#
_entry.id   AF-A0A851SWI4-F1
#
_cell.length_a   1.000
_cell.length_b   1.000
_cell.length_c   1.000
_cell.angle_alpha   90.00
_cell.angle_beta   90.00
_cell.angle_gamma   90.00
#
_symmetry.space_group_name_H-M   'P 1'
#
loop_
_entity.id
_entity.type
_entity.pdbx_description
1 polymer ?
#
loop_
_entity_poly.entity_id
_entity_poly.type
_entity_poly.pdbx_seq_one_letter_code
_entity_poly.pdbx_strand_id
1 'polypeptide(L)'
;GSNVIKIEATVVPCTQISMSFFDRLYTEGVVRETGHIVKCYDDYYDGIIISDELRKVLLLEDSDHYDLFSQSDRQEFLFCLFKHLCLGGTFCQFEDMLGPYLETTKALYKDLVSVQKNPETKEISITSTVFKVSAYDESGLCFPARRRHQQSFAYLLVDPCKRHVHSLCHSFGAGCA
;
A
#
# COMPACT_ATOMS: atom_id res chain seq x y z
N GLY A 1 20.59 19.90 2.77
CA GLY A 1 19.96 18.69 3.33
C GLY A 1 20.51 18.48 4.72
N SER A 2 19.67 18.09 5.67
CA SER A 2 20.14 17.72 7.01
C SER A 2 21.12 16.55 6.95
N ASN A 3 22.06 16.47 7.89
CA ASN A 3 22.94 15.31 8.01
C ASN A 3 22.15 14.11 8.55
N VAL A 4 22.11 13.01 7.79
CA VAL A 4 21.41 11.78 8.19
C VAL A 4 22.30 11.02 9.17
N ILE A 5 21.79 10.79 10.38
CA ILE A 5 22.53 10.12 11.46
C ILE A 5 22.12 8.67 11.65
N LYS A 6 20.93 8.27 11.17
CA LYS A 6 20.41 6.90 11.29
C LYS A 6 19.49 6.56 10.13
N ILE A 7 19.58 5.32 9.65
CA ILE A 7 18.68 4.73 8.65
C ILE A 7 18.06 3.47 9.26
N GLU A 8 16.75 3.31 9.11
CA GLU A 8 16.02 2.10 9.42
C GLU A 8 15.51 1.48 8.13
N ALA A 9 15.72 0.17 7.97
CA ALA A 9 15.19 -0.62 6.86
C ALA A 9 14.56 -1.89 7.46
N THR A 10 13.26 -2.04 7.27
CA THR A 10 12.48 -3.18 7.76
C THR A 10 11.96 -3.99 6.59
N VAL A 11 12.10 -5.32 6.65
CA VAL A 11 11.58 -6.19 5.58
C VAL A 11 10.06 -6.17 5.61
N VAL A 12 9.45 -5.98 4.45
CA VAL A 12 8.00 -6.05 4.25
C VAL A 12 7.68 -7.40 3.59
N PRO A 13 6.76 -8.20 4.15
CA PRO A 13 6.29 -9.42 3.49
C PRO A 13 5.82 -9.13 2.06
N CYS A 14 6.28 -9.93 1.11
CA CYS A 14 5.94 -9.78 -0.30
C CYS A 14 5.81 -11.18 -0.89
N THR A 15 4.68 -11.82 -0.60
CA THR A 15 4.43 -13.23 -0.93
C THR A 15 3.23 -13.40 -1.86
N GLN A 16 2.33 -12.43 -1.91
CA GLN A 16 1.14 -12.49 -2.73
C GLN A 16 1.48 -12.45 -4.24
N ILE A 17 1.01 -13.46 -4.97
CA ILE A 17 1.20 -13.60 -6.42
C ILE A 17 -0.08 -13.37 -7.24
N SER A 18 -1.22 -13.16 -6.57
CA SER A 18 -2.54 -13.07 -7.19
C SER A 18 -3.35 -11.90 -6.66
N MET A 19 -4.07 -11.22 -7.56
CA MET A 19 -5.04 -10.18 -7.20
C MET A 19 -6.31 -10.75 -6.56
N SER A 20 -6.54 -12.06 -6.63
CA SER A 20 -7.66 -12.73 -5.94
C SER A 20 -7.63 -12.54 -4.42
N PHE A 21 -6.49 -12.09 -3.89
CA PHE A 21 -6.34 -11.59 -2.54
C PHE A 21 -7.43 -10.56 -2.14
N PHE A 22 -7.89 -9.74 -3.10
CA PHE A 22 -8.89 -8.70 -2.89
C PHE A 22 -10.33 -9.12 -3.21
N ASP A 23 -10.58 -10.36 -3.68
CA ASP A 23 -11.93 -10.82 -4.06
C ASP A 23 -12.92 -10.76 -2.89
N ARG A 24 -12.40 -10.90 -1.66
CA ARG A 24 -13.16 -10.76 -0.41
C ARG A 24 -13.89 -9.41 -0.25
N LEU A 25 -13.44 -8.35 -0.94
CA LEU A 25 -14.13 -7.05 -0.96
C LEU A 25 -15.54 -7.14 -1.58
N TYR A 26 -15.76 -8.09 -2.50
CA TYR A 26 -17.07 -8.34 -3.09
C TYR A 26 -17.98 -9.17 -2.19
N THR A 27 -17.42 -10.16 -1.49
CA THR A 27 -18.18 -11.13 -0.69
C THR A 27 -18.83 -10.51 0.54
N GLU A 28 -18.15 -9.56 1.19
CA GLU A 28 -18.60 -8.95 2.45
C GLU A 28 -19.26 -7.57 2.25
N GLY A 29 -19.74 -7.26 1.05
CA GLY A 29 -20.58 -6.08 0.80
C GLY A 29 -19.86 -4.72 0.82
N VAL A 30 -18.53 -4.69 0.90
CA VAL A 30 -17.73 -3.46 0.72
C VAL A 30 -17.88 -2.91 -0.70
N VAL A 31 -18.01 -3.81 -1.68
CA VAL A 31 -18.20 -3.51 -3.09
C VAL A 31 -19.38 -4.30 -3.64
N ARG A 32 -20.24 -3.63 -4.42
CA ARG A 32 -21.39 -4.25 -5.08
C ARG A 32 -20.93 -5.19 -6.19
N GLU A 33 -21.79 -6.12 -6.61
CA GLU A 33 -21.52 -7.00 -7.77
C GLU A 33 -21.13 -6.24 -9.04
N THR A 34 -21.65 -5.01 -9.20
CA THR A 34 -21.33 -4.11 -10.31
C THR A 34 -19.93 -3.49 -10.24
N GLY A 35 -19.20 -3.66 -9.13
CA GLY A 35 -17.90 -3.04 -8.88
C GLY A 35 -17.95 -1.67 -8.21
N HIS A 36 -19.14 -1.12 -7.98
CA HIS A 36 -19.33 0.13 -7.24
C HIS A 36 -19.00 -0.05 -5.76
N ILE A 37 -18.14 0.82 -5.23
CA ILE A 37 -17.79 0.84 -3.82
C ILE A 37 -18.99 1.40 -3.02
N VAL A 38 -19.34 0.73 -1.93
CA VAL A 38 -20.46 1.16 -1.08
C VAL A 38 -20.10 2.46 -0.37
N LYS A 39 -20.92 3.50 -0.58
CA LYS A 39 -20.75 4.82 0.04
C LYS A 39 -21.23 4.82 1.49
N CYS A 40 -20.63 5.69 2.30
CA CYS A 40 -21.05 5.97 3.66
C CYS A 40 -21.13 7.49 3.89
N TYR A 41 -21.55 7.90 5.09
CA TYR A 41 -21.42 9.30 5.49
C TYR A 41 -19.95 9.70 5.59
N ASP A 42 -19.67 10.95 5.24
CA ASP A 42 -18.33 11.50 5.32
C ASP A 42 -17.84 11.53 6.76
N ASP A 43 -16.65 10.97 6.97
CA ASP A 43 -15.89 11.04 8.20
C ASP A 43 -14.45 11.47 7.90
N TYR A 44 -13.71 11.88 8.92
CA TYR A 44 -12.35 12.39 8.79
C TYR A 44 -11.40 11.65 9.71
N TYR A 45 -10.35 11.05 9.14
CA TYR A 45 -9.32 10.34 9.89
C TYR A 45 -7.93 10.79 9.47
N ASP A 46 -7.18 11.39 10.39
CA ASP A 46 -5.81 11.93 10.21
C ASP A 46 -5.65 12.84 8.96
N GLY A 47 -6.71 13.57 8.58
CA GLY A 47 -6.69 14.44 7.40
C GLY A 47 -7.05 13.75 6.08
N ILE A 48 -7.52 12.51 6.12
CA ILE A 48 -8.13 11.78 5.00
C ILE A 48 -9.65 11.79 5.17
N ILE A 49 -10.38 12.07 4.09
CA ILE A 49 -11.85 11.94 4.04
C ILE A 49 -12.23 10.48 3.77
N ILE A 50 -13.08 9.93 4.61
CA ILE A 50 -13.67 8.60 4.48
C ILE A 50 -15.11 8.78 4.03
N SER A 51 -15.39 8.45 2.77
CA SER A 51 -16.73 8.57 2.16
C SER A 51 -17.27 7.24 1.63
N ASP A 52 -16.56 6.14 1.88
CA ASP A 52 -16.95 4.80 1.47
C ASP A 52 -16.41 3.71 2.40
N GLU A 53 -17.02 2.53 2.29
CA GLU A 53 -16.68 1.35 3.10
C GLU A 53 -15.26 0.83 2.80
N LEU A 54 -14.74 1.05 1.59
CA LEU A 54 -13.37 0.64 1.25
C LEU A 54 -12.35 1.41 2.10
N ARG A 55 -12.49 2.73 2.24
CA ARG A 55 -11.59 3.51 3.10
C ARG A 55 -11.72 3.15 4.57
N LYS A 56 -12.93 2.80 5.05
CA LYS A 56 -13.11 2.28 6.40
C LYS A 56 -12.32 1.01 6.63
N VAL A 57 -12.46 0.00 5.77
CA VAL A 57 -11.69 -1.26 5.83
C VAL A 57 -10.18 -1.00 5.89
N LEU A 58 -9.69 -0.02 5.13
CA LEU A 58 -8.27 0.28 5.02
C LEU A 58 -7.70 1.09 6.20
N LEU A 59 -8.51 1.91 6.88
CA LEU A 59 -8.06 2.88 7.89
C LEU A 59 -8.54 2.61 9.30
N LEU A 60 -9.79 2.20 9.47
CA LEU A 60 -10.49 2.20 10.75
C LEU A 60 -10.48 0.80 11.37
N GLU A 61 -9.72 0.64 12.45
CA GLU A 61 -9.59 -0.62 13.20
C GLU A 61 -10.91 -1.07 13.84
N ASP A 62 -11.84 -0.14 14.06
CA ASP A 62 -13.17 -0.36 14.62
C ASP A 62 -14.27 -0.50 13.57
N SER A 63 -13.93 -0.54 12.27
CA SER A 63 -14.95 -0.79 11.24
C SER A 63 -15.42 -2.24 11.26
N ASP A 64 -16.70 -2.46 10.98
CA ASP A 64 -17.32 -3.80 10.90
C ASP A 64 -16.59 -4.76 9.95
N HIS A 65 -15.89 -4.22 8.95
CA HIS A 65 -15.18 -4.96 7.92
C HIS A 65 -13.65 -4.95 8.09
N TYR A 66 -13.12 -4.49 9.23
CA TYR A 66 -11.66 -4.44 9.43
C TYR A 66 -11.03 -5.85 9.37
N ASP A 67 -11.67 -6.84 9.97
CA ASP A 67 -11.13 -8.21 10.01
C ASP A 67 -11.22 -8.96 8.67
N LEU A 68 -11.74 -8.31 7.62
CA LEU A 68 -11.71 -8.82 6.25
C LEU A 68 -10.28 -9.18 5.81
N PHE A 69 -9.28 -8.42 6.28
CA PHE A 69 -7.87 -8.69 6.08
C PHE A 69 -7.21 -8.91 7.44
N SER A 70 -6.58 -10.07 7.60
CA SER A 70 -5.83 -10.40 8.82
C SER A 70 -4.66 -9.44 9.04
N GLN A 71 -4.10 -9.43 10.25
CA GLN A 71 -2.93 -8.59 10.53
C GLN A 71 -1.72 -8.92 9.62
N SER A 72 -1.54 -10.18 9.24
CA SER A 72 -0.53 -10.58 8.26
C SER A 72 -0.87 -10.10 6.85
N ASP A 73 -2.13 -10.18 6.43
CA ASP A 73 -2.59 -9.67 5.14
C ASP A 73 -2.31 -8.16 5.02
N ARG A 74 -2.57 -7.41 6.09
CA ARG A 74 -2.35 -5.96 6.16
C ARG A 74 -0.88 -5.56 6.08
N GLN A 75 0.03 -6.47 6.38
CA GLN A 75 1.49 -6.26 6.28
C GLN A 75 2.06 -6.63 4.92
N GLU A 76 1.34 -7.38 4.09
CA GLU A 76 1.78 -7.73 2.74
C GLU A 76 1.97 -6.47 1.88
N PHE A 77 3.04 -6.47 1.08
CA PHE A 77 3.38 -5.34 0.22
C PHE A 77 2.27 -5.07 -0.81
N LEU A 78 1.62 -6.11 -1.34
CA LEU A 78 0.48 -5.97 -2.24
C LEU A 78 -0.68 -5.21 -1.58
N PHE A 79 -1.01 -5.53 -0.33
CA PHE A 79 -2.03 -4.80 0.44
C PHE A 79 -1.61 -3.36 0.70
N CYS A 80 -0.36 -3.14 1.13
CA CYS A 80 0.18 -1.80 1.36
C CYS A 80 0.09 -0.93 0.11
N LEU A 81 0.45 -1.47 -1.06
CA LEU A 81 0.41 -0.76 -2.33
C LEU A 81 -1.03 -0.36 -2.72
N PHE A 82 -1.96 -1.32 -2.63
CA PHE A 82 -3.38 -1.09 -2.87
C PHE A 82 -3.94 -0.02 -1.94
N LYS A 83 -3.67 -0.14 -0.63
CA LYS A 83 -4.06 0.84 0.39
C LYS A 83 -3.58 2.24 0.01
N HIS A 84 -2.30 2.39 -0.35
CA HIS A 84 -1.75 3.69 -0.71
C HIS A 84 -2.44 4.31 -1.93
N LEU A 85 -2.82 3.51 -2.92
CA LEU A 85 -3.55 3.98 -4.10
C LEU A 85 -4.99 4.39 -3.76
N CYS A 86 -5.71 3.60 -2.94
CA CYS A 86 -7.09 3.91 -2.54
C CYS A 86 -7.20 5.15 -1.65
N LEU A 87 -6.21 5.37 -0.79
CA LEU A 87 -6.16 6.55 0.08
C LEU A 87 -5.69 7.79 -0.67
N GLY A 88 -4.81 7.63 -1.65
CA GLY A 88 -4.33 8.71 -2.50
C GLY A 88 -3.52 9.77 -1.76
N GLY A 89 -3.56 11.01 -2.25
CA GLY A 89 -2.92 12.18 -1.64
C GLY A 89 -3.94 13.26 -1.29
N THR A 90 -3.46 14.44 -0.89
CA THR A 90 -4.31 15.58 -0.50
C THR A 90 -5.18 16.13 -1.63
N PHE A 91 -4.86 15.82 -2.89
CA PHE A 91 -5.59 16.30 -4.08
C PHE A 91 -6.63 15.28 -4.60
N CYS A 92 -7.17 14.43 -3.72
CA CYS A 92 -8.32 13.55 -3.96
C CYS A 92 -8.28 12.74 -5.27
N GLN A 93 -7.74 11.52 -5.22
CA GLN A 93 -7.78 10.55 -6.34
C GLN A 93 -8.81 9.45 -6.03
N PHE A 94 -10.04 9.87 -5.77
CA PHE A 94 -11.11 8.96 -5.38
C PHE A 94 -11.83 8.42 -6.61
N GLU A 95 -12.00 7.10 -6.63
CA GLU A 95 -12.79 6.39 -7.63
C GLU A 95 -14.05 5.81 -6.96
N ASP A 96 -15.16 5.80 -7.69
CA ASP A 96 -16.40 5.16 -7.24
C ASP A 96 -16.42 3.65 -7.52
N MET A 97 -15.47 3.18 -8.34
CA MET A 97 -15.36 1.81 -8.79
C MET A 97 -14.09 1.16 -8.23
N LEU A 98 -14.18 -0.10 -7.80
CA LEU A 98 -13.01 -0.85 -7.32
C LEU A 98 -12.03 -1.20 -8.45
N GLY A 99 -12.55 -1.44 -9.66
CA GLY A 99 -11.78 -1.92 -10.82
C GLY A 99 -10.52 -1.09 -11.12
N PRO A 100 -10.61 0.24 -11.29
CA PRO A 100 -9.45 1.09 -11.51
C PRO A 100 -8.34 0.91 -10.46
N TYR A 101 -8.69 0.83 -9.17
CA TYR A 101 -7.70 0.59 -8.11
C TYR A 101 -7.01 -0.76 -8.25
N LEU A 102 -7.75 -1.83 -8.56
CA LEU A 102 -7.18 -3.16 -8.74
C LEU A 102 -6.25 -3.21 -9.95
N GLU A 103 -6.66 -2.64 -11.08
CA GLU A 103 -5.85 -2.64 -12.30
C GLU A 103 -4.58 -1.80 -12.15
N THR A 104 -4.66 -0.61 -11.54
CA THR A 104 -3.48 0.21 -11.24
C THR A 104 -2.54 -0.48 -10.25
N THR A 105 -3.08 -1.09 -9.19
CA THR A 105 -2.29 -1.87 -8.22
C THR A 105 -1.56 -3.01 -8.91
N LYS A 106 -2.27 -3.77 -9.75
CA LYS A 106 -1.71 -4.91 -10.49
C LYS A 106 -0.60 -4.49 -11.46
N ALA A 107 -0.83 -3.42 -12.22
CA ALA A 107 0.16 -2.89 -13.16
C ALA A 107 1.43 -2.47 -12.41
N LEU A 108 1.27 -1.65 -11.37
CA LEU A 108 2.40 -1.15 -10.58
C LEU A 108 3.12 -2.28 -9.85
N TYR A 109 2.41 -3.24 -9.27
CA TYR A 109 3.02 -4.39 -8.59
C TYR A 109 3.87 -5.22 -9.55
N LYS A 110 3.40 -5.47 -10.79
CA LYS A 110 4.14 -6.20 -11.82
C LYS A 110 5.40 -5.48 -12.31
N ASP A 111 5.38 -4.15 -12.31
CA ASP A 111 6.54 -3.35 -12.70
C ASP A 111 7.60 -3.28 -11.58
N LEU A 112 7.15 -3.35 -10.33
CA LEU A 112 7.98 -3.24 -9.14
C LEU A 112 8.57 -4.57 -8.66
N VAL A 113 7.84 -5.67 -8.83
CA VAL A 113 8.14 -6.97 -8.22
C VAL A 113 8.38 -8.03 -9.29
N SER A 114 9.46 -8.79 -9.14
CA SER A 114 9.79 -9.92 -10.00
C SER A 114 9.35 -11.24 -9.38
N VAL A 115 8.97 -12.16 -10.27
CA VAL A 115 8.62 -13.54 -9.94
C VAL A 115 9.50 -14.50 -10.74
N GLN A 116 9.67 -15.69 -10.20
CA GLN A 116 10.31 -16.82 -10.89
C GLN A 116 9.42 -18.04 -10.80
N LYS A 117 9.41 -18.84 -11.87
CA LYS A 117 8.77 -20.14 -11.89
C LYS A 117 9.81 -21.22 -11.61
N ASN A 118 9.57 -22.06 -10.62
CA ASN A 118 10.40 -23.23 -10.36
C ASN A 118 10.30 -24.20 -11.55
N PRO A 119 11.43 -24.63 -12.16
CA PRO A 119 11.41 -25.49 -13.34
C PRO A 119 10.84 -26.89 -13.06
N GLU A 120 10.99 -27.40 -11.85
CA GLU A 120 10.54 -28.73 -11.43
C GLU A 120 9.09 -28.68 -10.93
N THR A 121 8.82 -27.88 -9.88
CA THR A 121 7.49 -27.85 -9.23
C THR A 121 6.44 -27.05 -10.00
N LYS A 122 6.87 -26.22 -10.97
CA LYS A 122 6.04 -25.24 -11.70
C LYS A 122 5.41 -24.15 -10.82
N GLU A 123 5.76 -24.09 -9.53
CA GLU A 123 5.31 -23.08 -8.60
C GLU A 123 5.93 -21.71 -8.94
N ILE A 124 5.17 -20.64 -8.73
CA ILE A 124 5.62 -19.26 -8.95
C ILE A 124 5.88 -18.64 -7.59
N SER A 125 7.07 -18.06 -7.41
CA SER A 125 7.45 -17.36 -6.17
C SER A 125 8.01 -15.97 -6.47
N ILE A 126 7.83 -15.05 -5.53
CA ILE A 126 8.41 -13.71 -5.58
C ILE A 126 9.93 -13.82 -5.37
N THR A 127 10.72 -13.09 -6.16
CA THR A 127 12.19 -13.04 -6.02
C THR A 127 12.70 -11.70 -5.49
N SER A 128 11.90 -10.64 -5.60
CA SER A 128 12.26 -9.33 -5.06
C SER A 128 12.14 -9.28 -3.55
N THR A 129 13.05 -8.55 -2.90
CA THR A 129 12.95 -8.23 -1.46
C THR A 129 12.50 -6.79 -1.28
N VAL A 130 11.47 -6.57 -0.46
CA VAL A 130 10.92 -5.24 -0.19
C VAL A 130 11.34 -4.76 1.18
N PHE A 131 11.88 -3.54 1.24
CA PHE A 131 12.22 -2.86 2.49
C PHE A 131 11.40 -1.59 2.64
N LYS A 132 10.76 -1.41 3.80
CA LYS A 132 10.25 -0.10 4.21
C LYS A 132 11.37 0.66 4.91
N VAL A 133 11.69 1.84 4.39
CA VAL A 133 12.85 2.62 4.80
C VAL A 133 12.45 3.93 5.46
N SER A 134 13.27 4.38 6.41
CA SER A 134 13.13 5.67 7.08
C SER A 134 14.51 6.21 7.42
N ALA A 135 14.68 7.53 7.36
CA ALA A 135 15.93 8.19 7.73
C ALA A 135 15.68 9.25 8.80
N TYR A 136 16.69 9.44 9.66
CA TYR A 136 16.63 10.32 10.81
C TYR A 136 17.83 11.27 10.80
N ASP A 137 17.58 12.54 11.12
CA ASP A 137 18.59 13.55 11.43
C ASP A 137 18.55 13.91 12.93
N GLU A 138 19.29 14.94 13.33
CA GLU A 138 19.34 15.41 14.73
C GLU A 138 17.95 15.82 15.27
N SER A 139 17.01 16.18 14.40
CA SER A 139 15.64 16.55 14.77
C SER A 139 14.66 15.36 14.72
N GLY A 140 15.13 14.15 14.47
CA GLY A 140 14.31 12.94 14.38
C GLY A 140 14.01 12.53 12.94
N LEU A 141 12.80 12.00 12.68
CA LEU A 141 12.42 11.49 11.36
C LEU A 141 12.50 12.59 10.31
N CYS A 142 13.27 12.39 9.24
CA CYS A 142 13.41 13.34 8.15
C CYS A 142 12.96 12.79 6.79
N PHE A 143 12.88 11.46 6.64
CA PHE A 143 12.40 10.78 5.44
C PHE A 143 11.55 9.55 5.82
N PRO A 144 10.39 9.30 5.18
CA PRO A 144 9.84 9.99 4.00
C PRO A 144 9.25 11.38 4.29
N ALA A 145 8.83 11.65 5.52
CA ALA A 145 8.32 12.95 5.93
C ALA A 145 8.59 13.20 7.41
N ARG A 146 8.77 14.46 7.80
CA ARG A 146 8.96 14.83 9.22
C ARG A 146 7.72 14.55 10.07
N ARG A 147 6.53 14.81 9.51
CA ARG A 147 5.26 14.44 10.13
C ARG A 147 4.96 12.97 9.82
N ARG A 148 4.80 12.16 10.87
CA ARG A 148 4.31 10.79 10.73
C ARG A 148 2.87 10.81 10.24
N HIS A 149 2.58 10.01 9.23
CA HIS A 149 1.26 9.83 8.65
C HIS A 149 1.23 8.49 7.93
N GLN A 150 0.11 7.77 7.92
CA GLN A 150 0.05 6.43 7.31
C GLN A 150 0.33 6.45 5.80
N GLN A 151 -0.03 7.57 5.16
CA GLN A 151 0.22 7.82 3.75
C GLN A 151 1.63 8.40 3.47
N SER A 152 2.50 8.55 4.48
CA SER A 152 3.91 8.89 4.27
C SER A 152 4.75 7.61 4.33
N PHE A 153 5.29 7.18 3.19
CA PHE A 153 6.00 5.90 3.06
C PHE A 153 7.18 5.98 2.10
N ALA A 154 8.12 5.07 2.26
CA ALA A 154 9.18 4.82 1.31
C ALA A 154 9.53 3.34 1.31
N TYR A 155 9.55 2.75 0.12
CA TYR A 155 9.89 1.37 -0.14
C TYR A 155 11.08 1.30 -1.09
N LEU A 156 12.02 0.42 -0.76
CA LEU A 156 13.07 -0.03 -1.68
C LEU A 156 12.80 -1.48 -2.05
N LEU A 157 12.68 -1.75 -3.34
CA LEU A 157 12.46 -3.09 -3.87
C LEU A 157 13.71 -3.53 -4.60
N VAL A 158 14.38 -4.54 -4.06
CA VAL A 158 15.64 -5.06 -4.58
C VAL A 158 15.35 -6.32 -5.38
N ASP A 159 15.66 -6.29 -6.68
CA ASP A 159 15.67 -7.47 -7.54
C ASP A 159 17.12 -7.97 -7.69
N PRO A 160 17.51 -9.06 -7.01
CA PRO A 160 18.87 -9.57 -7.08
C PRO A 160 19.22 -10.17 -8.45
N CYS A 161 18.21 -10.70 -9.17
CA CYS A 161 18.40 -11.34 -10.47
C CYS A 161 18.65 -10.30 -11.57
N LYS A 162 17.87 -9.22 -11.57
CA LYS A 162 18.02 -8.11 -12.52
C LYS A 162 19.07 -7.08 -12.08
N ARG A 163 19.54 -7.14 -10.83
CA ARG A 163 20.43 -6.14 -10.20
C ARG A 163 19.83 -4.74 -10.23
N HIS A 164 18.50 -4.65 -10.09
CA HIS A 164 17.75 -3.40 -10.10
C HIS A 164 17.24 -3.08 -8.71
N VAL A 165 17.13 -1.78 -8.41
CA VAL A 165 16.46 -1.29 -7.21
C VAL A 165 15.39 -0.30 -7.64
N HIS A 166 14.14 -0.58 -7.31
CA HIS A 166 13.04 0.36 -7.48
C HIS A 166 12.84 1.13 -6.17
N SER A 167 12.67 2.44 -6.28
CA SER A 167 12.31 3.30 -5.15
C SER A 167 10.89 3.81 -5.35
N LEU A 168 10.03 3.58 -4.37
CA LEU A 168 8.66 4.07 -4.33
C LEU A 168 8.47 4.86 -3.04
N CYS A 169 8.22 6.16 -3.12
CA CYS A 169 8.02 7.00 -1.95
C CYS A 169 6.89 8.01 -2.14
N HIS A 170 6.30 8.41 -1.02
CA HIS A 170 5.29 9.45 -0.95
C HIS A 170 5.36 10.14 0.41
N SER A 171 5.15 11.46 0.41
CA SER A 171 5.14 12.30 1.61
C SER A 171 3.81 13.03 1.66
N PHE A 172 2.94 12.63 2.59
CA PHE A 172 1.60 13.21 2.70
C PHE A 172 1.66 14.67 3.16
N GLY A 173 0.88 15.53 2.50
CA GLY A 173 0.78 16.95 2.85
C GLY A 173 2.01 17.80 2.49
N ALA A 174 2.98 17.27 1.73
CA ALA A 174 4.18 18.00 1.29
C ALA A 174 3.91 19.10 0.22
N GLY A 175 2.63 19.42 -0.03
CA GLY A 175 2.18 20.39 -1.03
C GLY A 175 2.09 21.86 -0.56
N CYS A 176 2.54 22.19 0.65
CA CYS A 176 2.67 23.57 1.11
C CYS A 176 4.04 23.75 1.77
N ALA A 177 5.03 24.17 0.97
CA ALA A 177 6.23 24.84 1.44
C ALA A 177 6.21 26.27 0.89
#